data_AF-B3U4W7-F1
#
_entry.id   AF-B3U4W7-F1
#
_cell.length_a   1.000
_cell.length_b   1.000
_cell.length_c   1.000
_cell.angle_alpha   90.00
_cell.angle_beta   90.00
_cell.angle_gamma   90.00
#
_symmetry.space_group_name_H-M   'P 1'
#
loop_
_entity.id
_entity.type
_entity.pdbx_description
1 polymer ?
#
loop_
_entity_poly.entity_id
_entity_poly.type
_entity_poly.pdbx_seq_one_letter_code
_entity_poly.pdbx_strand_id
1 'polypeptide(L)'
;MAWNEETQIRCRFSFKCPRLWHRLQPTAEEGVRHCHECDRDVYLALSEADVRRFSEQGRCIAVPVAQPDGEAQSDEPCYVVGRVMPAYDGEEEE
;
A
#
# COMPACT_ATOMS: atom_id res chain seq x y z
N MET A 1 -20.41 -20.49 10.71
CA MET A 1 -20.96 -19.29 10.05
C MET A 1 -19.77 -18.47 9.61
N ALA A 2 -19.79 -18.01 8.35
CA ALA A 2 -18.76 -17.24 7.67
C ALA A 2 -18.23 -16.08 8.54
N TRP A 3 -17.00 -15.59 8.38
CA TRP A 3 -16.53 -14.85 7.22
C TRP A 3 -15.00 -14.73 7.32
N ASN A 4 -14.24 -15.56 6.61
CA ASN A 4 -12.86 -15.21 6.27
C ASN A 4 -12.94 -14.44 4.97
N GLU A 5 -13.38 -13.19 5.04
CA GLU A 5 -13.30 -12.29 3.90
C GLU A 5 -11.85 -11.81 3.83
N GLU A 6 -11.00 -12.75 3.40
CA GLU A 6 -9.58 -12.59 3.14
C GLU A 6 -9.43 -11.52 2.06
N THR A 7 -9.35 -10.27 2.48
CA THR A 7 -9.00 -9.17 1.60
C THR A 7 -7.50 -9.25 1.34
N GLN A 8 -7.07 -10.30 0.64
CA GLN A 8 -5.69 -10.50 0.22
C GLN A 8 -5.47 -9.71 -1.07
N ILE A 9 -5.16 -8.42 -0.92
CA ILE A 9 -4.82 -7.54 -2.04
C ILE A 9 -3.51 -8.04 -2.67
N ARG A 10 -3.55 -8.52 -3.92
CA ARG A 10 -2.35 -8.98 -4.61
C ARG A 10 -1.60 -7.79 -5.20
N CYS A 11 -0.44 -7.48 -4.62
CA CYS A 11 0.40 -6.40 -5.08
C CYS A 11 1.88 -6.77 -5.00
N ARG A 12 2.68 -6.30 -5.96
CA ARG A 12 4.13 -6.54 -6.01
C ARG A 12 4.89 -5.24 -5.80
N PHE A 13 5.49 -5.10 -4.62
CA PHE A 13 6.34 -3.95 -4.31
C PHE A 13 7.69 -4.09 -5.03
N SER A 14 8.03 -3.07 -5.82
CA SER A 14 9.40 -2.88 -6.34
C SER A 14 10.34 -2.55 -5.19
N PHE A 15 9.86 -1.67 -4.30
CA PHE A 15 10.61 -1.17 -3.16
C PHE A 15 9.70 -1.08 -1.95
N LYS A 16 10.08 -1.73 -0.85
CA LYS A 16 9.38 -1.62 0.44
C LYS A 16 10.00 -0.49 1.23
N CYS A 17 9.17 0.48 1.62
CA CYS A 17 9.61 1.58 2.47
C CYS A 17 9.80 1.06 3.91
N PRO A 18 10.91 1.39 4.58
CA PRO A 18 11.10 1.03 5.99
C PRO A 18 10.20 1.84 6.94
N ARG A 19 9.53 2.89 6.43
CA ARG A 19 8.63 3.74 7.22
C ARG A 19 7.25 3.11 7.35
N LEU A 20 6.68 3.27 8.54
CA LEU A 20 5.34 2.79 8.88
C LEU A 20 4.31 3.86 8.52
N TRP A 21 3.16 3.44 7.98
CA TRP A 21 2.06 4.34 7.59
C TRP A 21 1.66 5.31 8.72
N HIS A 22 1.58 4.81 9.95
CA HIS A 22 1.23 5.62 11.12
C HIS A 22 2.25 6.74 11.43
N ARG A 23 3.50 6.63 10.97
CA ARG A 23 4.54 7.66 11.16
C ARG A 23 4.57 8.72 10.06
N LEU A 24 3.83 8.53 8.98
CA LEU A 24 3.74 9.51 7.90
C LEU A 24 2.81 10.66 8.31
N GLN A 25 3.05 11.84 7.76
CA GLN A 25 2.22 13.01 8.06
C GLN A 25 0.87 12.89 7.33
N PRO A 26 -0.27 12.88 8.03
CA PRO A 26 -1.57 12.95 7.37
C PRO A 26 -1.71 14.27 6.61
N THR A 27 -2.26 14.20 5.40
CA THR A 27 -2.55 15.39 4.59
C THR A 27 -4.03 15.76 4.72
N ALA A 28 -4.47 16.76 3.94
CA ALA A 28 -5.87 17.16 3.89
C ALA A 28 -6.78 16.09 3.25
N GLU A 29 -6.22 15.15 2.49
CA GLU A 29 -6.97 14.07 1.86
C GLU A 29 -6.96 12.82 2.74
N GLU A 30 -8.15 12.33 3.07
CA GLU A 30 -8.31 11.08 3.82
C GLU A 30 -7.73 9.91 3.00
N GLY A 31 -6.79 9.18 3.59
CA GLY A 31 -6.08 8.11 2.89
C GLY A 31 -4.86 8.58 2.08
N VAL A 32 -4.44 9.84 2.20
CA VAL A 32 -3.15 10.31 1.67
C VAL A 32 -2.27 10.75 2.82
N ARG A 33 -1.01 10.33 2.79
CA ARG A 33 -0.01 10.74 3.76
C ARG A 33 1.27 11.15 3.07
N HIS A 34 1.89 12.21 3.56
CA HIS A 34 3.15 12.70 3.04
C HIS A 34 4.33 12.10 3.83
N CYS A 35 5.32 11.60 3.10
CA CYS A 35 6.57 11.12 3.66
C CYS A 35 7.66 12.18 3.52
N HIS A 36 7.99 12.87 4.60
CA HIS A 36 9.06 13.90 4.63
C HIS A 36 10.46 13.37 4.36
N GLU A 37 10.69 12.06 4.50
CA GLU A 37 12.03 11.49 4.27
C GLU A 37 12.37 11.33 2.80
N CYS A 38 11.37 10.95 1.99
CA CYS A 38 11.54 10.80 0.56
C CYS A 38 10.82 11.91 -0.23
N ASP A 39 10.20 12.86 0.48
CA ASP A 39 9.41 13.98 -0.04
C ASP A 39 8.35 13.51 -1.06
N ARG A 40 7.59 12.48 -0.68
CA ARG A 40 6.61 11.82 -1.55
C ARG A 40 5.30 11.54 -0.86
N ASP A 41 4.23 11.65 -1.63
CA ASP A 41 2.89 11.28 -1.20
C ASP A 41 2.68 9.76 -1.29
N VAL A 42 2.13 9.22 -0.22
CA VAL A 42 1.78 7.82 -0.05
C VAL A 42 0.27 7.71 -0.01
N TYR A 43 -0.27 6.93 -0.94
CA TYR A 43 -1.71 6.75 -1.11
C TYR A 43 -2.16 5.43 -0.48
N LEU A 44 -3.22 5.46 0.31
CA LEU A 44 -3.82 4.27 0.89
C LEU A 44 -4.58 3.51 -0.20
N ALA A 45 -4.13 2.30 -0.49
CA ALA A 45 -4.78 1.40 -1.43
C ALA A 45 -5.53 0.32 -0.66
N LEU A 46 -6.86 0.39 -0.70
CA LEU A 46 -7.75 -0.56 -0.04
C LEU A 46 -8.26 -1.64 -1.02
N SER A 47 -8.10 -1.42 -2.32
CA SER A 47 -8.51 -2.35 -3.37
C SER A 47 -7.36 -2.63 -4.35
N GLU A 48 -7.40 -3.79 -5.02
CA GLU A 48 -6.45 -4.11 -6.10
C GLU A 48 -6.51 -3.08 -7.25
N ALA A 49 -7.69 -2.51 -7.52
CA ALA A 49 -7.86 -1.43 -8.49
C ALA A 49 -7.07 -0.17 -8.10
N ASP A 50 -7.05 0.18 -6.81
CA ASP A 50 -6.28 1.32 -6.31
C ASP A 50 -4.78 1.05 -6.46
N VAL A 51 -4.35 -0.14 -6.04
CA VAL A 51 -2.95 -0.58 -6.22
C VAL A 51 -2.55 -0.43 -7.67
N ARG A 52 -3.33 -0.98 -8.61
CA ARG A 52 -3.03 -0.92 -10.04
C ARG A 52 -2.93 0.53 -10.53
N ARG A 53 -3.94 1.35 -10.23
CA ARG A 53 -4.00 2.76 -10.64
C ARG A 53 -2.80 3.56 -10.15
N PHE A 54 -2.39 3.37 -8.89
CA PHE A 54 -1.22 4.06 -8.34
C PHE A 54 0.09 3.49 -8.86
N SER A 55 0.12 2.19 -9.16
CA SER A 55 1.28 1.52 -9.73
C SER A 55 1.58 1.98 -11.16
N GLU A 56 0.56 2.12 -11.98
CA GLU A 56 0.64 2.70 -13.34
C GLU A 56 1.19 4.14 -13.29
N GLN A 57 0.91 4.87 -12.21
CA GLN A 57 1.44 6.22 -11.97
C GLN A 57 2.81 6.25 -11.27
N GLY A 58 3.38 5.08 -10.91
CA GLY A 58 4.65 4.98 -10.17
C GLY A 58 4.62 5.61 -8.76
N ARG A 59 3.44 5.73 -8.15
CA ARG A 59 3.23 6.36 -6.84
C ARG A 59 3.55 5.42 -5.69
N CYS A 60 3.86 5.98 -4.52
CA CYS A 60 3.99 5.22 -3.29
C CYS A 60 2.60 4.89 -2.74
N ILE A 61 2.40 3.65 -2.33
CA ILE A 61 1.13 3.20 -1.75
C ILE A 61 1.32 2.56 -0.39
N ALA A 62 0.27 2.57 0.41
CA ALA A 62 0.13 1.82 1.64
C ALA A 62 -0.97 0.79 1.49
N VAL A 63 -0.67 -0.48 1.73
CA VAL A 63 -1.62 -1.59 1.63
C VAL A 63 -1.77 -2.23 3.01
N PRO A 64 -3.00 -2.39 3.53
CA PRO A 64 -3.22 -3.14 4.76
C PRO A 64 -2.88 -4.61 4.54
N VAL A 65 -2.09 -5.18 5.44
CA VAL A 65 -1.79 -6.62 5.45
C VAL A 65 -2.47 -7.26 6.65
N ALA A 66 -3.30 -8.26 6.38
CA ALA A 66 -3.77 -9.15 7.43
C ALA A 66 -2.56 -9.95 7.94
N GLN A 67 -2.19 -9.75 9.21
CA GLN A 67 -1.20 -10.63 9.83
C GLN A 67 -1.86 -12.00 10.04
N PRO A 68 -1.20 -13.11 9.67
CA PRO A 68 -1.70 -14.43 10.01
C PRO A 68 -1.82 -14.51 11.53
N ASP A 69 -3.01 -14.88 11.98
CA ASP A 69 -3.41 -15.06 13.37
C ASP A 69 -2.34 -15.90 14.11
N GLY A 70 -1.50 -15.24 14.90
CA GLY A 70 -0.27 -15.83 15.39
C GLY A 70 0.57 -14.83 16.18
N GLU A 71 0.05 -14.42 17.34
CA GLU A 71 0.82 -13.79 18.43
C GLU A 71 1.31 -12.35 18.20
N ALA A 72 0.38 -11.38 18.14
CA ALA A 72 0.67 -10.02 18.57
C ALA A 72 -0.61 -9.36 19.11
N GLN A 73 -0.60 -8.99 20.38
CA GLN A 73 -1.70 -8.33 21.12
C GLN A 73 -1.94 -6.87 20.70
N SER A 74 -1.78 -6.54 19.42
CA SER A 74 -1.96 -5.18 18.91
C SER A 74 -3.10 -5.19 17.90
N ASP A 75 -4.23 -4.62 18.28
CA ASP A 75 -5.46 -4.42 17.46
C ASP A 75 -5.23 -3.53 16.22
N GLU A 76 -3.98 -3.14 15.95
CA GLU A 76 -3.66 -2.11 14.98
C GLU A 76 -3.31 -2.75 13.62
N PRO A 77 -4.06 -2.42 12.55
CA PRO A 77 -3.80 -2.97 11.23
C PRO A 77 -2.39 -2.61 10.76
N CYS A 78 -1.63 -3.63 10.38
CA CYS A 78 -0.30 -3.41 9.81
C CYS A 78 -0.45 -2.95 8.36
N TYR A 79 0.21 -1.86 8.01
CA TYR A 79 0.27 -1.36 6.64
C TYR A 79 1.68 -1.52 6.08
N VAL A 80 1.77 -2.11 4.90
CA VAL A 80 3.02 -2.14 4.14
C VAL A 80 3.04 -0.93 3.22
N VAL A 81 4.05 -0.08 3.38
CA VAL A 81 4.26 1.10 2.55
C VAL A 81 5.36 0.81 1.54
N GLY A 82 5.18 1.21 0.29
CA GLY A 82 6.21 1.04 -0.72
C GLY A 82 5.82 1.52 -2.10
N ARG A 83 6.76 1.43 -3.03
CA ARG A 83 6.48 1.63 -4.46
C ARG A 83 6.13 0.28 -5.07
N VAL A 84 4.93 0.18 -5.64
CA VAL A 84 4.52 -0.96 -6.44
C VAL A 84 5.14 -0.90 -7.83
N MET A 85 5.54 -2.05 -8.35
CA MET A 85 5.90 -2.18 -9.76
C MET A 85 4.62 -2.07 -10.58
N PRO A 86 4.59 -1.27 -11.68
CA PRO A 86 3.53 -1.46 -12.66
C PRO A 86 3.55 -2.94 -13.08
N ALA A 87 2.37 -3.53 -13.22
CA ALA A 87 2.30 -4.75 -14.02
C ALA A 87 2.76 -4.30 -15.41
N TYR A 88 3.95 -4.72 -15.82
CA TYR A 88 4.45 -4.46 -17.16
C TYR A 88 3.47 -5.10 -18.14
N ASP A 89 2.46 -4.35 -18.59
CA ASP A 89 1.81 -4.59 -19.87
C ASP A 89 2.81 -4.05 -20.89
N GLY A 90 3.53 -4.98 -21.53
CA GLY A 90 4.54 -4.68 -22.51
C GLY A 90 3.91 -4.12 -23.79
N GLU A 91 3.66 -2.82 -23.80
CA GLU A 91 3.52 -2.06 -25.04
C GLU A 91 4.65 -1.02 -25.06
N GLU A 92 5.76 -1.46 -25.62
CA GLU A 92 6.71 -0.59 -26.32
C GLU A 92 5.90 0.30 -27.28
N GLU A 93 5.61 1.53 -26.88
CA GLU A 93 5.59 2.61 -27.85
C GLU A 93 7.03 2.71 -28.35
N GLU A 94 7.33 2.29 -29.59
CA GLU A 94 7.74 3.11 -30.77
C GLU A 94 7.86 2.24 -32.04
#